data_AF-A0A3D1GW40-F1
#
_entry.id   AF-A0A3D1GW40-F1
#
_cell.length_a   1.000
_cell.length_b   1.000
_cell.length_c   1.000
_cell.angle_alpha   90.00
_cell.angle_beta   90.00
_cell.angle_gamma   90.00
#
_symmetry.space_group_name_H-M   'P 1'
#
loop_
_entity.id
_entity.type
_entity.pdbx_description
1 polymer ?
#
loop_
_entity_poly.entity_id
_entity_poly.type
_entity_poly.pdbx_seq_one_letter_code
_entity_poly.pdbx_strand_id
1 'polypeptide(L)'
;QSFVTYVPVLALIAVPFGLVMIQPDLGTSFMLLVGGLAVVFAAGLPRRYVFSALIAGVAALPVLWSQLYSYQKARILTFLNPESDLLGAGYQIAQSKIALGSGGLFGKGFLMGSQSQLNYLPEKQTDFVFTMIGEEFGFVGNLAVLFTYFVILASCLMIAVRCRNRFGQLLCTGISVMLFLYVFVNIGMVTGLLPVVGAPLPLISYGGTAMLTVFIGLGLVVNIALHQHLQDNDLL
;
A
#
# COMPACT_ATOMS: atom_id res chain seq x y z
N GLN A 1 -16.50 -12.30 24.50
CA GLN A 1 -16.78 -10.92 24.06
C GLN A 1 -17.95 -10.98 23.08
N SER A 2 -19.01 -10.20 23.31
CA SER A 2 -20.22 -10.20 22.48
C SER A 2 -19.94 -9.55 21.12
N PHE A 3 -20.56 -10.05 20.06
CA PHE A 3 -20.43 -9.51 18.69
C PHE A 3 -20.74 -8.01 18.62
N VAL A 4 -21.66 -7.54 19.49
CA VAL A 4 -22.09 -6.14 19.60
C VAL A 4 -20.91 -5.19 19.90
N THR A 5 -19.89 -5.64 20.61
CA THR A 5 -18.71 -4.81 20.94
C THR A 5 -17.88 -4.44 19.71
N TYR A 6 -17.94 -5.23 18.64
CA TYR A 6 -17.17 -4.99 17.42
C TYR A 6 -17.93 -4.19 16.35
N VAL A 7 -19.25 -4.04 16.49
CA VAL A 7 -20.10 -3.26 15.58
C VAL A 7 -19.58 -1.83 15.34
N PRO A 8 -19.23 -1.02 16.36
CA PRO A 8 -18.74 0.33 16.12
C PRO A 8 -17.41 0.36 15.35
N VAL A 9 -16.52 -0.60 15.62
CA VAL A 9 -15.23 -0.70 14.92
C VAL A 9 -15.42 -1.11 13.47
N LEU A 10 -16.32 -2.07 13.21
CA LEU A 10 -16.66 -2.48 11.85
C LEU A 10 -17.35 -1.36 11.08
N ALA A 11 -18.22 -0.58 11.72
CA ALA A 11 -18.84 0.59 11.10
C ALA A 11 -17.80 1.66 10.73
N LEU A 12 -16.80 1.89 11.59
CA LEU A 12 -15.72 2.84 11.35
C LEU A 12 -14.83 2.46 10.15
N ILE A 13 -14.79 1.17 9.78
CA ILE A 13 -14.12 0.70 8.56
C ILE A 13 -15.07 0.72 7.37
N ALA A 14 -16.30 0.20 7.55
CA ALA A 14 -17.27 0.01 6.48
C ALA A 14 -17.80 1.32 5.90
N VAL A 15 -17.97 2.36 6.72
CA VAL A 15 -18.48 3.66 6.26
C VAL A 15 -17.49 4.35 5.32
N PRO A 16 -16.22 4.60 5.70
CA PRO A 16 -15.23 5.15 4.75
C PRO A 16 -15.03 4.26 3.53
N PHE A 17 -14.97 2.94 3.71
CA PHE A 17 -14.87 2.00 2.61
C PHE A 17 -16.00 2.18 1.58
N GLY A 18 -17.25 2.25 2.05
CA GLY A 18 -18.42 2.45 1.20
C GLY A 18 -18.40 3.80 0.49
N LEU A 19 -18.01 4.88 1.18
CA LEU A 19 -17.88 6.21 0.59
C LEU A 19 -16.83 6.25 -0.52
N VAL A 20 -15.68 5.60 -0.33
CA VAL A 20 -14.61 5.54 -1.33
C VAL A 20 -15.00 4.67 -2.53
N MET A 21 -15.73 3.58 -2.30
CA MET A 21 -16.28 2.74 -3.38
C MET A 21 -17.25 3.52 -4.29
N ILE A 22 -17.95 4.53 -3.74
CA ILE A 22 -18.80 5.44 -4.53
C ILE A 22 -17.97 6.41 -5.39
N GLN A 23 -16.71 6.66 -5.05
CA GLN A 23 -15.76 7.54 -5.76
C GLN A 23 -14.92 6.82 -6.83
N PRO A 24 -15.43 5.72 -7.41
CA PRO A 24 -14.66 4.73 -8.18
C PRO A 24 -13.23 4.34 -7.76
N ASP A 25 -12.79 4.56 -6.53
CA ASP A 25 -11.38 4.34 -6.14
C ASP A 25 -11.16 2.97 -5.47
N LEU A 26 -11.00 1.94 -6.30
CA LEU A 26 -10.73 0.57 -5.86
C LEU A 26 -9.45 0.46 -5.01
N GLY A 27 -8.49 1.35 -5.20
CA GLY A 27 -7.20 1.28 -4.55
C GLY A 27 -7.24 1.62 -3.09
N THR A 28 -7.71 2.84 -2.83
CA THR A 28 -7.85 3.34 -1.47
C THR A 28 -8.91 2.53 -0.72
N SER A 29 -9.98 2.07 -1.37
CA SER A 29 -10.93 1.12 -0.77
C SER A 29 -10.26 -0.18 -0.31
N PHE A 30 -9.40 -0.78 -1.14
CA PHE A 30 -8.67 -1.99 -0.78
C PHE A 30 -7.72 -1.74 0.39
N MET A 31 -6.95 -0.66 0.35
CA MET A 31 -6.01 -0.31 1.42
C MET A 31 -6.72 -0.04 2.75
N LEU A 32 -7.86 0.66 2.72
CA LEU A 32 -8.69 0.92 3.91
C LEU A 32 -9.23 -0.37 4.52
N LEU A 33 -9.76 -1.27 3.68
CA LEU A 33 -10.34 -2.53 4.16
C LEU A 33 -9.25 -3.42 4.77
N VAL A 34 -8.16 -3.66 4.05
CA VAL A 34 -7.05 -4.52 4.52
C VAL A 34 -6.35 -3.91 5.72
N GLY A 35 -6.08 -2.60 5.70
CA GLY A 35 -5.47 -1.88 6.80
C GLY A 35 -6.33 -1.89 8.06
N GLY A 36 -7.63 -1.61 7.92
CA GLY A 36 -8.59 -1.67 9.02
C GLY A 36 -8.69 -3.06 9.63
N LEU A 37 -8.81 -4.11 8.80
CA LEU A 37 -8.84 -5.49 9.26
C LEU A 37 -7.53 -5.91 9.96
N ALA A 38 -6.39 -5.46 9.48
CA ALA A 38 -5.10 -5.73 10.12
C ALA A 38 -5.00 -5.11 11.52
N VAL A 39 -5.46 -3.86 11.71
CA VAL A 39 -5.51 -3.21 13.03
C VAL A 39 -6.48 -3.92 13.96
N VAL A 40 -7.65 -4.31 13.45
CA VAL A 40 -8.65 -5.07 14.22
C VAL A 40 -8.11 -6.44 14.65
N PHE A 41 -7.36 -7.10 13.76
CA PHE A 41 -6.67 -8.34 14.09
C PHE A 41 -5.60 -8.12 15.17
N ALA A 42 -4.80 -7.05 15.06
CA ALA A 42 -3.82 -6.66 16.07
C ALA A 42 -4.45 -6.31 17.44
N ALA A 43 -5.69 -5.81 17.45
CA ALA A 43 -6.47 -5.56 18.66
C ALA A 43 -6.94 -6.84 19.39
N GLY A 44 -6.69 -8.03 18.83
CA GLY A 44 -7.00 -9.31 19.46
C GLY A 44 -8.37 -9.88 19.09
N LEU A 45 -8.93 -9.48 17.95
CA LEU A 45 -10.20 -10.03 17.48
C LEU A 45 -10.05 -11.54 17.21
N PRO A 46 -11.00 -12.41 17.64
CA PRO A 46 -10.87 -13.85 17.49
C PRO A 46 -10.64 -14.27 16.04
N ARG A 47 -9.60 -15.08 15.79
CA ARG A 47 -9.22 -15.55 14.45
C ARG A 47 -10.42 -16.09 13.65
N ARG A 48 -11.37 -16.76 14.33
CA ARG A 48 -12.62 -17.28 13.72
C ARG A 48 -13.43 -16.22 12.97
N TYR A 49 -13.52 -14.99 13.48
CA TYR A 49 -14.30 -13.93 12.84
C TYR A 49 -13.55 -13.32 11.65
N VAL A 50 -12.23 -13.21 11.75
CA VAL A 50 -11.39 -12.76 10.63
C VAL A 50 -11.43 -13.76 9.49
N PHE A 51 -11.27 -15.05 9.79
CA PHE A 51 -11.40 -16.10 8.78
C PHE A 51 -12.82 -16.22 8.22
N SER A 52 -13.86 -16.10 9.06
CA SER A 52 -15.24 -16.11 8.54
C SER A 52 -15.53 -14.92 7.64
N ALA A 53 -15.01 -13.73 7.96
CA ALA A 53 -15.16 -12.54 7.11
C ALA A 53 -14.39 -12.69 5.79
N LEU A 54 -13.18 -13.26 5.82
CA LEU A 54 -12.40 -13.56 4.61
C LEU A 54 -13.14 -14.55 3.71
N ILE A 55 -13.65 -15.66 4.29
CA ILE A 55 -14.42 -16.68 3.56
C ILE A 55 -15.69 -16.07 2.99
N ALA A 56 -16.43 -15.27 3.77
CA ALA A 56 -17.63 -14.59 3.30
C ALA A 56 -17.31 -13.60 2.17
N GLY A 57 -16.20 -12.87 2.26
CA GLY A 57 -15.73 -11.97 1.20
C GLY A 57 -15.41 -12.70 -0.09
N VAL A 58 -14.69 -13.82 -0.01
CA VAL A 58 -14.39 -14.68 -1.16
C VAL A 58 -15.66 -15.28 -1.76
N ALA A 59 -16.57 -15.78 -0.92
CA ALA A 59 -17.86 -16.32 -1.35
C ALA A 59 -18.76 -15.27 -2.00
N ALA A 60 -18.62 -13.99 -1.62
CA ALA A 60 -19.34 -12.88 -2.22
C ALA A 60 -18.77 -12.44 -3.56
N LEU A 61 -17.56 -12.87 -3.96
CA LEU A 61 -16.92 -12.45 -5.22
C LEU A 61 -17.79 -12.61 -6.47
N PRO A 62 -18.55 -13.72 -6.67
CA PRO A 62 -19.42 -13.86 -7.85
C PRO A 62 -20.57 -12.85 -7.87
N VAL A 63 -21.14 -12.56 -6.70
CA VAL A 63 -22.21 -11.56 -6.54
C VAL A 63 -21.64 -10.17 -6.78
N LEU A 64 -20.49 -9.86 -6.16
CA LEU A 64 -19.78 -8.60 -6.37
C LEU A 64 -19.45 -8.42 -7.85
N TRP A 65 -18.92 -9.44 -8.52
CA TRP A 65 -18.62 -9.41 -9.95
C TRP A 65 -19.85 -9.08 -10.80
N SER A 66 -21.01 -9.66 -10.49
CA SER A 66 -22.26 -9.35 -11.22
C SER A 66 -22.66 -7.87 -11.09
N GLN A 67 -22.40 -7.27 -9.92
CA GLN A 67 -22.74 -5.89 -9.58
C GLN A 67 -21.67 -4.86 -9.96
N LEU A 68 -20.46 -5.30 -10.37
CA LEU A 68 -19.41 -4.39 -10.81
C LEU A 68 -19.84 -3.64 -12.08
N TYR A 69 -19.58 -2.34 -12.09
CA TYR A 69 -19.72 -1.50 -13.28
C TYR A 69 -18.76 -1.96 -14.38
N SER A 70 -19.10 -1.65 -15.64
CA SER A 70 -18.31 -2.02 -16.82
C SER A 70 -16.85 -1.56 -16.72
N TYR A 71 -16.59 -0.38 -16.14
CA TYR A 71 -15.22 0.12 -15.95
C TYR A 71 -14.42 -0.68 -14.91
N GLN A 72 -15.06 -1.19 -13.85
CA GLN A 72 -14.39 -1.98 -12.81
C GLN A 72 -14.05 -3.37 -13.36
N LYS A 73 -14.96 -3.96 -14.13
CA LYS A 73 -14.71 -5.20 -14.87
C LYS A 73 -13.57 -5.01 -15.86
N ALA A 74 -13.56 -3.90 -16.60
CA ALA A 74 -12.48 -3.58 -17.54
C ALA A 74 -11.11 -3.55 -16.85
N ARG A 75 -10.97 -2.90 -15.68
CA ARG A 75 -9.69 -2.91 -14.94
C ARG A 75 -9.20 -4.31 -14.57
N ILE A 76 -10.10 -5.19 -14.13
CA ILE A 76 -9.74 -6.56 -13.75
C ILE A 76 -9.40 -7.39 -15.00
N LEU A 77 -10.18 -7.25 -16.08
CA LEU A 77 -9.94 -7.95 -17.34
C LEU A 77 -8.65 -7.48 -18.03
N THR A 78 -8.36 -6.18 -18.03
CA THR A 78 -7.09 -5.61 -18.51
C THR A 78 -5.91 -6.10 -17.68
N PHE A 79 -6.06 -6.31 -16.38
CA PHE A 79 -5.01 -6.91 -15.57
C PHE A 79 -4.77 -8.39 -15.92
N LEU A 80 -5.84 -9.17 -16.10
CA LEU A 80 -5.74 -10.60 -16.47
C LEU A 80 -5.26 -10.81 -17.90
N ASN A 81 -5.62 -9.90 -18.82
CA ASN A 81 -5.19 -9.90 -20.21
C ASN A 81 -4.71 -8.49 -20.62
N PRO A 82 -3.45 -8.14 -20.31
CA PRO A 82 -2.88 -6.83 -20.63
C PRO A 82 -2.83 -6.53 -22.13
N GLU A 83 -2.78 -7.57 -22.97
CA GLU A 83 -2.71 -7.44 -24.44
C GLU A 83 -4.02 -6.91 -25.03
N SER A 84 -5.12 -6.96 -24.28
CA SER A 84 -6.42 -6.43 -24.71
C SER A 84 -6.53 -4.90 -24.65
N ASP A 85 -5.62 -4.23 -23.93
CA ASP A 85 -5.60 -2.77 -23.76
C ASP A 85 -4.19 -2.20 -23.99
N LEU A 86 -3.84 -2.10 -25.28
CA LEU A 86 -2.53 -1.66 -25.76
C LEU A 86 -2.30 -0.14 -25.67
N LEU A 87 -3.30 0.65 -25.25
CA LEU A 87 -3.20 2.12 -25.16
C LEU A 87 -3.47 2.67 -23.75
N GLY A 88 -4.08 1.88 -22.85
CA GLY A 88 -4.43 2.29 -21.50
C GLY A 88 -3.51 1.70 -20.42
N ALA A 89 -4.11 1.02 -19.44
CA ALA A 89 -3.40 0.53 -18.26
C ALA A 89 -2.47 -0.65 -18.60
N GLY A 90 -2.88 -1.50 -19.55
CA GLY A 90 -2.07 -2.64 -20.01
C GLY A 90 -0.72 -2.19 -20.61
N TYR A 91 -0.74 -1.12 -21.41
CA TYR A 91 0.45 -0.50 -21.96
C TYR A 91 1.43 0.00 -20.89
N GLN A 92 0.93 0.70 -19.87
CA GLN A 92 1.78 1.25 -18.80
C GLN A 92 2.47 0.13 -18.00
N ILE A 93 1.75 -0.96 -17.70
CA ILE A 93 2.34 -2.13 -17.03
C ILE A 93 3.39 -2.80 -17.92
N ALA A 94 3.11 -2.98 -19.21
CA ALA A 94 4.05 -3.59 -20.14
C ALA A 94 5.35 -2.76 -20.25
N GLN A 95 5.24 -1.45 -20.40
CA GLN A 95 6.40 -0.55 -20.43
C GLN A 95 7.15 -0.52 -19.11
N SER A 96 6.44 -0.57 -17.98
CA SER A 96 7.06 -0.67 -16.67
C SER A 96 7.91 -1.94 -16.51
N LYS A 97 7.40 -3.09 -16.97
CA LYS A 97 8.16 -4.36 -16.98
C LYS A 97 9.40 -4.29 -17.88
N ILE A 98 9.27 -3.69 -19.07
CA ILE A 98 10.40 -3.52 -20.00
C ILE A 98 11.46 -2.60 -19.39
N ALA A 99 11.05 -1.48 -18.81
CA ALA A 99 11.95 -0.53 -18.17
C ALA A 99 12.74 -1.18 -17.03
N LEU A 100 12.04 -1.88 -16.11
CA LEU A 100 12.66 -2.67 -15.03
C LEU A 100 13.65 -3.70 -15.57
N GLY A 101 13.27 -4.47 -16.58
CA GLY A 101 14.13 -5.48 -17.19
C GLY A 101 15.37 -4.88 -17.87
N SER A 102 15.22 -3.71 -18.48
CA SER A 102 16.28 -3.05 -19.24
C SER A 102 17.37 -2.41 -18.38
N GLY A 103 17.11 -2.18 -17.09
CA GLY A 103 18.09 -1.64 -16.14
C GLY A 103 19.20 -2.64 -15.78
N GLY A 104 18.98 -3.95 -15.95
CA GLY A 104 19.97 -4.96 -15.56
C GLY A 104 20.38 -4.86 -14.08
N LEU A 105 21.62 -5.23 -13.75
CA LEU A 105 22.10 -5.22 -12.35
C LEU A 105 22.42 -3.80 -11.83
N PHE A 106 23.06 -2.97 -12.64
CA PHE A 106 23.61 -1.67 -12.23
C PHE A 106 22.88 -0.44 -12.80
N GLY A 107 21.89 -0.66 -13.66
CA GLY A 107 21.14 0.43 -14.29
C GLY A 107 21.80 0.95 -15.56
N LYS A 108 21.10 1.87 -16.22
CA LYS A 108 21.59 2.58 -17.41
C LYS A 108 22.34 3.87 -17.07
N GLY A 109 22.29 4.33 -15.82
CA GLY A 109 22.80 5.62 -15.38
C GLY A 109 21.69 6.64 -15.10
N PHE A 110 21.98 7.58 -14.20
CA PHE A 110 21.03 8.61 -13.76
C PHE A 110 20.55 9.45 -14.95
N LEU A 111 19.23 9.61 -15.08
CA LEU A 111 18.57 10.28 -16.21
C LEU A 111 18.87 9.68 -17.59
N MET A 112 19.48 8.49 -17.70
CA MET A 112 19.73 7.81 -18.98
C MET A 112 18.67 6.75 -19.31
N GLY A 113 17.57 6.72 -18.56
CA GLY A 113 16.46 5.79 -18.80
C GLY A 113 15.75 6.07 -20.12
N SER A 114 15.85 5.13 -21.06
CA SER A 114 15.18 5.22 -22.37
C SER A 114 13.66 5.28 -22.25
N GLN A 115 13.07 4.46 -21.35
CA GLN A 115 11.62 4.44 -21.16
C GLN A 115 11.18 5.64 -20.33
N SER A 116 12.00 6.06 -19.36
CA SER A 116 11.82 7.27 -18.55
C SER A 116 11.91 8.59 -19.33
N GLN A 117 12.78 8.72 -20.33
CA GLN A 117 12.90 9.95 -21.12
C GLN A 117 11.82 10.08 -22.20
N LEU A 118 11.42 8.98 -22.84
CA LEU A 118 10.52 9.02 -24.01
C LEU A 118 9.02 9.16 -23.66
N ASN A 119 8.66 9.58 -22.44
CA ASN A 119 7.26 9.76 -21.99
C ASN A 119 6.31 8.56 -22.20
N TYR A 120 6.85 7.34 -22.35
CA TYR A 120 6.04 6.12 -22.48
C TYR A 120 5.26 5.73 -21.21
N LEU A 121 5.54 6.35 -20.07
CA LEU A 121 4.74 6.25 -18.86
C LEU A 121 4.21 7.67 -18.53
N PRO A 122 2.90 7.93 -18.62
CA PRO A 122 2.34 9.25 -18.34
C PRO A 122 2.55 9.69 -16.87
N GLU A 123 2.53 8.73 -15.94
CA GLU A 123 2.53 8.95 -14.48
C GLU A 123 3.86 8.46 -13.84
N LYS A 124 4.99 8.81 -14.46
CA LYS A 124 6.34 8.37 -14.02
C LYS A 124 6.70 8.83 -12.62
N GLN A 125 6.40 10.09 -12.32
CA GLN A 125 6.84 10.76 -11.09
C GLN A 125 5.95 10.44 -9.88
N THR A 126 4.78 9.85 -10.12
CA THR A 126 3.75 9.55 -9.12
C THR A 126 3.73 8.04 -8.88
N ASP A 127 3.21 7.26 -9.82
CA ASP A 127 2.89 5.85 -9.61
C ASP A 127 4.02 4.90 -10.04
N PHE A 128 4.87 5.32 -10.98
CA PHE A 128 5.91 4.47 -11.57
C PHE A 128 7.35 4.84 -11.18
N VAL A 129 7.56 5.60 -10.10
CA VAL A 129 8.91 6.04 -9.68
C VAL A 129 9.83 4.87 -9.39
N PHE A 130 9.32 3.79 -8.79
CA PHE A 130 10.09 2.56 -8.58
C PHE A 130 10.61 1.94 -9.89
N THR A 131 9.84 2.07 -10.98
CA THR A 131 10.26 1.65 -12.31
C THR A 131 11.45 2.47 -12.79
N MET A 132 11.40 3.79 -12.64
CA MET A 132 12.47 4.69 -13.06
C MET A 132 13.76 4.41 -12.30
N ILE A 133 13.67 4.21 -10.97
CA ILE A 133 14.83 3.85 -10.15
C ILE A 133 15.43 2.53 -10.64
N GLY A 134 14.61 1.54 -10.98
CA GLY A 134 15.07 0.27 -11.52
C GLY A 134 15.72 0.38 -12.90
N GLU A 135 15.24 1.27 -13.78
CA GLU A 135 15.86 1.50 -15.09
C GLU A 135 17.22 2.23 -14.94
N GLU A 136 17.29 3.23 -14.06
CA GLU A 136 18.46 4.11 -13.93
C GLU A 136 19.56 3.53 -13.03
N PHE A 137 19.20 2.90 -11.92
CA PHE A 137 20.12 2.35 -10.91
C PHE A 137 20.12 0.81 -10.87
N GLY A 138 19.29 0.17 -11.69
CA GLY A 138 19.25 -1.28 -11.83
C GLY A 138 18.64 -1.99 -10.64
N PHE A 139 18.88 -3.30 -10.60
CA PHE A 139 18.45 -4.16 -9.51
C PHE A 139 19.03 -3.74 -8.15
N VAL A 140 20.29 -3.29 -8.11
CA VAL A 140 20.95 -2.86 -6.86
C VAL A 140 20.26 -1.61 -6.29
N GLY A 141 19.90 -0.64 -7.13
CA GLY A 141 19.15 0.54 -6.70
C GLY A 141 17.78 0.19 -6.11
N ASN A 142 17.04 -0.70 -6.77
CA ASN A 142 15.74 -1.17 -6.27
C ASN A 142 15.86 -1.92 -4.94
N LEU A 143 16.89 -2.76 -4.78
CA LEU A 143 17.17 -3.43 -3.51
C LEU A 143 17.50 -2.45 -2.39
N ALA A 144 18.27 -1.39 -2.68
CA ALA A 144 18.59 -0.36 -1.69
C ALA A 144 17.30 0.34 -1.21
N VAL A 145 16.41 0.71 -2.14
CA VAL A 145 15.11 1.32 -1.80
C VAL A 145 14.24 0.38 -0.95
N LEU A 146 14.12 -0.89 -1.36
CA LEU A 146 13.39 -1.91 -0.60
C LEU A 146 13.96 -2.11 0.80
N PHE A 147 15.29 -2.11 0.93
CA PHE A 147 15.96 -2.23 2.21
C PHE A 147 15.68 -1.01 3.11
N THR A 148 15.67 0.21 2.57
CA THR A 148 15.30 1.41 3.33
C THR A 148 13.86 1.31 3.85
N TYR A 149 12.90 0.91 3.02
CA TYR A 149 11.53 0.70 3.51
C TYR A 149 11.44 -0.41 4.55
N PHE A 150 12.18 -1.50 4.38
CA PHE A 150 12.25 -2.58 5.37
C PHE A 150 12.73 -2.06 6.72
N VAL A 151 13.79 -1.25 6.76
CA VAL A 151 14.30 -0.64 8.01
C VAL A 151 13.26 0.29 8.64
N ILE A 152 12.57 1.13 7.86
CA ILE A 152 11.54 2.04 8.37
C ILE A 152 10.36 1.24 8.96
N LEU A 153 9.86 0.24 8.23
CA LEU A 153 8.76 -0.61 8.67
C LEU A 153 9.12 -1.42 9.91
N ALA A 154 10.31 -2.02 9.93
CA ALA A 154 10.81 -2.75 11.09
C ALA A 154 10.92 -1.85 12.31
N SER A 155 11.40 -0.61 12.15
CA SER A 155 11.49 0.37 13.23
C SER A 155 10.11 0.74 13.80
N CYS A 156 9.13 1.01 12.93
CA CYS A 156 7.77 1.33 13.36
C CYS A 156 7.11 0.15 14.10
N LEU A 157 7.30 -1.08 13.61
CA LEU A 157 6.81 -2.30 14.26
C LEU A 157 7.50 -2.57 15.59
N MET A 158 8.82 -2.34 15.70
CA MET A 158 9.55 -2.47 16.96
C MET A 158 9.01 -1.49 18.02
N ILE A 159 8.71 -0.25 17.63
CA ILE A 159 8.08 0.74 18.51
C ILE A 159 6.69 0.24 18.94
N ALA A 160 5.89 -0.29 18.01
CA ALA A 160 4.56 -0.83 18.32
C ALA A 160 4.61 -2.00 19.33
N VAL A 161 5.59 -2.90 19.21
CA VAL A 161 5.76 -4.05 20.12
C VAL A 161 6.22 -3.61 21.51
N ARG A 162 7.10 -2.61 21.58
CA ARG A 162 7.60 -2.09 22.86
C ARG A 162 6.56 -1.26 23.59
N CYS A 163 5.64 -0.61 22.88
CA CYS A 163 4.66 0.30 23.47
C CYS A 163 3.78 -0.38 24.53
N ARG A 164 3.81 0.13 25.77
CA ARG A 164 2.99 -0.38 26.89
C ARG A 164 1.54 0.07 26.78
N ASN A 165 1.28 1.24 26.18
CA ASN A 165 -0.07 1.76 25.97
C ASN A 165 -0.73 1.06 24.79
N ARG A 166 -1.89 0.43 25.02
CA ARG A 166 -2.68 -0.25 23.97
C ARG A 166 -3.06 0.66 22.81
N PHE A 167 -3.42 1.92 23.09
CA PHE A 167 -3.73 2.87 22.03
C PHE A 167 -2.50 3.15 21.16
N GLY A 168 -1.35 3.43 21.80
CA GLY A 168 -0.09 3.69 21.09
C GLY A 168 0.37 2.49 20.26
N GLN A 169 0.27 1.28 20.81
CA GLN A 169 0.56 0.04 20.10
C GLN A 169 -0.30 -0.13 18.83
N LEU A 170 -1.62 0.07 18.94
CA LEU A 170 -2.54 -0.06 17.79
C LEU A 170 -2.32 1.05 16.76
N LEU A 171 -2.05 2.27 17.20
CA LEU A 171 -1.76 3.40 16.32
C LEU A 171 -0.46 3.15 15.52
N CYS A 172 0.63 2.79 16.19
CA CYS A 172 1.90 2.47 15.52
C CYS A 172 1.75 1.27 14.58
N THR A 173 0.97 0.26 14.96
CA THR A 173 0.65 -0.88 14.09
C THR A 173 -0.12 -0.43 12.86
N GLY A 174 -1.14 0.40 13.02
CA GLY A 174 -1.94 0.92 11.91
C GLY A 174 -1.12 1.74 10.92
N ILE A 175 -0.23 2.61 11.41
CA ILE A 175 0.67 3.40 10.55
C ILE A 175 1.69 2.50 9.84
N SER A 176 2.23 1.50 10.52
CA SER A 176 3.13 0.52 9.92
C SER A 176 2.45 -0.26 8.80
N VAL A 177 1.21 -0.72 9.03
CA VAL A 177 0.41 -1.40 8.01
C VAL A 177 0.06 -0.48 6.85
N MET A 178 -0.31 0.78 7.13
CA MET A 178 -0.57 1.77 6.08
C MET A 178 0.64 1.96 5.16
N LEU A 179 1.83 2.18 5.74
CA LEU A 179 3.08 2.30 4.99
C LEU A 179 3.40 1.05 4.19
N PHE A 180 3.24 -0.13 4.81
CA PHE A 180 3.46 -1.40 4.14
C PHE A 180 2.53 -1.57 2.94
N LEU A 181 1.24 -1.25 3.08
CA LEU A 181 0.26 -1.36 1.99
C LEU A 181 0.58 -0.41 0.83
N TYR A 182 0.99 0.83 1.11
CA TYR A 182 1.42 1.74 0.04
C TYR A 182 2.61 1.19 -0.75
N VAL A 183 3.66 0.73 -0.04
CA VAL A 183 4.86 0.17 -0.68
C VAL A 183 4.53 -1.12 -1.43
N PHE A 184 3.81 -2.04 -0.79
CA PHE A 184 3.45 -3.34 -1.36
C PHE A 184 2.57 -3.20 -2.60
N VAL A 185 1.54 -2.36 -2.55
CA VAL A 185 0.64 -2.13 -3.69
C VAL A 185 1.37 -1.44 -4.84
N ASN A 186 2.16 -0.40 -4.56
CA ASN A 186 2.91 0.31 -5.59
C ASN A 186 3.89 -0.63 -6.32
N ILE A 187 4.71 -1.38 -5.58
CA ILE A 187 5.68 -2.31 -6.17
C ILE A 187 4.97 -3.48 -6.86
N GLY A 188 3.89 -4.01 -6.28
CA GLY A 188 3.08 -5.05 -6.89
C GLY A 188 2.46 -4.62 -8.21
N MET A 189 1.97 -3.38 -8.30
CA MET A 189 1.47 -2.78 -9.54
C MET A 189 2.57 -2.65 -10.60
N VAL A 190 3.71 -2.06 -10.23
CA VAL A 190 4.84 -1.78 -11.13
C VAL A 190 5.46 -3.07 -11.68
N THR A 191 5.53 -4.12 -10.87
CA THR A 191 5.99 -5.45 -11.30
C THR A 191 4.91 -6.25 -12.05
N GLY A 192 3.67 -5.76 -12.08
CA GLY A 192 2.50 -6.42 -12.68
C GLY A 192 2.02 -7.66 -11.93
N LEU A 193 2.30 -7.75 -10.62
CA LEU A 193 1.72 -8.73 -9.69
C LEU A 193 0.32 -8.32 -9.21
N LEU A 194 0.04 -7.01 -9.21
CA LEU A 194 -1.24 -6.43 -8.85
C LEU A 194 -1.77 -5.55 -9.99
N PRO A 195 -3.09 -5.34 -10.09
CA PRO A 195 -3.65 -4.38 -11.04
C PRO A 195 -3.14 -2.96 -10.77
N VAL A 196 -3.23 -2.09 -11.77
CA VAL A 196 -2.87 -0.68 -11.62
C VAL A 196 -3.84 -0.01 -10.68
N VAL A 197 -3.28 0.48 -9.59
CA VAL A 197 -3.98 1.12 -8.48
C VAL A 197 -3.20 2.39 -8.17
N GLY A 198 -3.77 3.57 -8.43
CA GLY A 198 -3.09 4.86 -8.26
C GLY A 198 -2.68 5.11 -6.80
N ALA A 199 -1.52 4.60 -6.42
CA ALA A 199 -1.00 4.58 -5.07
C ALA A 199 0.46 5.04 -5.11
N PRO A 200 0.76 6.27 -4.65
CA PRO A 200 2.11 6.80 -4.70
C PRO A 200 3.03 6.05 -3.74
N LEU A 201 4.30 5.93 -4.12
CA LEU A 201 5.33 5.36 -3.27
C LEU A 201 5.68 6.36 -2.14
N PRO A 202 5.48 6.03 -0.85
CA PRO A 202 5.63 6.98 0.26
C PRO A 202 7.03 7.59 0.32
N LEU A 203 7.17 8.89 0.59
CA LEU A 203 8.46 9.61 0.75
C LEU A 203 9.31 9.77 -0.52
N ILE A 204 9.01 9.07 -1.61
CA ILE A 204 9.78 9.14 -2.87
C ILE A 204 8.93 9.74 -3.99
N SER A 205 7.68 9.27 -4.15
CA SER A 205 6.80 9.74 -5.21
C SER A 205 6.30 11.16 -5.00
N TYR A 206 6.06 11.85 -6.11
CA TYR A 206 5.46 13.17 -6.11
C TYR A 206 3.99 13.07 -5.69
N GLY A 207 3.65 13.56 -4.51
CA GLY A 207 2.28 13.48 -3.98
C GLY A 207 2.15 14.26 -2.70
N GLY A 208 1.85 15.57 -2.80
CA GLY A 208 1.90 16.48 -1.65
C GLY A 208 1.03 16.05 -0.48
N THR A 209 -0.22 15.65 -0.74
CA THR A 209 -1.15 15.20 0.32
C THR A 209 -0.71 13.89 0.95
N ALA A 210 -0.38 12.88 0.13
CA ALA A 210 0.10 11.58 0.61
C ALA A 210 1.39 11.71 1.43
N MET A 211 2.33 12.53 0.97
CA MET A 211 3.59 12.80 1.67
C MET A 211 3.34 13.48 3.03
N LEU A 212 2.46 14.48 3.08
CA LEU A 212 2.07 15.13 4.33
C LEU A 212 1.42 14.15 5.30
N THR A 213 0.49 13.30 4.84
CA THR A 213 -0.16 12.29 5.68
C THR A 213 0.86 11.28 6.23
N VAL A 214 1.81 10.85 5.42
CA VAL A 214 2.90 9.95 5.85
C VAL A 214 3.80 10.62 6.88
N PHE A 215 4.17 11.89 6.70
CA PHE A 215 4.96 12.63 7.69
C PHE A 215 4.24 12.80 9.01
N ILE A 216 2.94 13.14 8.98
CA ILE A 216 2.12 13.23 10.19
C ILE A 216 2.09 11.85 10.89
N GLY A 217 1.90 10.77 10.13
CA GLY A 217 1.91 9.41 10.67
C GLY A 217 3.24 9.06 11.34
N LEU A 218 4.36 9.26 10.65
CA LEU A 218 5.69 9.03 11.21
C LEU A 218 5.96 9.91 12.43
N GLY A 219 5.50 11.17 12.42
CA GLY A 219 5.58 12.07 13.57
C GLY A 219 4.85 11.54 14.80
N LEU A 220 3.67 10.94 14.61
CA LEU A 220 2.93 10.28 15.70
C LEU A 220 3.67 9.06 16.25
N VAL A 221 4.26 8.24 15.37
CA VAL A 221 5.08 7.08 15.79
C VAL A 221 6.28 7.53 16.63
N VAL A 222 6.98 8.58 16.21
CA VAL A 222 8.11 9.15 16.94
C VAL A 222 7.67 9.74 18.28
N ASN A 223 6.52 10.42 18.32
CA ASN A 223 5.97 10.97 19.56
C ASN A 223 5.67 9.87 20.60
N ILE A 224 5.12 8.73 20.16
CA ILE A 224 4.85 7.57 21.02
C ILE A 224 6.17 6.97 21.53
N ALA A 225 7.16 6.82 20.66
CA ALA A 225 8.48 6.31 21.04
C ALA A 225 9.15 7.19 22.11
N LEU A 226 9.06 8.51 21.96
CA LEU A 226 9.61 9.47 22.93
C LEU A 226 8.91 9.37 24.29
N HIS A 227 7.57 9.36 24.31
CA HIS A 227 6.81 9.23 25.57
C HIS A 227 7.12 7.93 26.29
N GLN A 228 7.31 6.84 25.55
CA GLN A 228 7.72 5.58 26.14
C GLN A 228 9.10 5.66 26.78
N HIS A 229 10.08 6.25 26.09
CA HIS A 229 11.44 6.38 26.62
C HIS A 229 11.49 7.21 27.91
N LEU A 230 10.67 8.26 28.01
CA LEU A 230 10.55 9.05 29.23
C LEU A 230 9.98 8.21 30.39
N GLN A 231 8.92 7.44 30.14
CA GLN A 231 8.33 6.55 31.14
C GLN A 231 9.31 5.48 31.62
N ASP A 232 10.13 4.93 30.72
CA ASP A 232 11.11 3.92 31.08
C ASP A 232 12.28 4.52 31.91
N ASN A 233 12.64 5.79 31.66
CA ASN A 233 13.64 6.52 32.44
C ASN A 233 13.14 6.95 33.82
N ASP A 234 11.88 7.36 33.96
CA ASP A 234 11.28 7.75 35.25
C ASP A 234 11.12 6.55 36.21
N LEU A 235 11.26 5.33 35.70
CA LEU A 235 11.18 4.07 36.46
C LEU A 235 12.55 3.53 36.91
N LEU A 236 13.66 4.18 36.52
CA LEU A 236 15.05 3.84 36.90
C LEU A 236 15.58 4.80 37.97
#